data_AF-A0AAV2I2B3-F1
#
_entry.id   AF-A0AAV2I2B3-F1
#
_cell.length_a   1.000
_cell.length_b   1.000
_cell.length_c   1.000
_cell.angle_alpha   90.00
_cell.angle_beta   90.00
_cell.angle_gamma   90.00
#
_symmetry.space_group_name_H-M   'P 1'
#
loop_
_entity.id
_entity.type
_entity.pdbx_description
1 polymer ?
#
loop_
_entity_poly.entity_id
_entity_poly.type
_entity_poly.pdbx_seq_one_letter_code
_entity_poly.pdbx_strand_id
1 'polypeptide(L)'
;WFGPNLNYRCNCRVGACLHDGICPEAGGKCSLGWFGPGCQFRDLLLDVDNNLTDFSDKTCLENTNSPQMFVLLYPFYLTWIRIVTLNAGD
;
A
#
# COMPACT_ATOMS: atom_id res chain seq x y z
N TRP A 1 -14.23 9.42 2.14
CA TRP A 1 -13.88 9.39 3.57
C TRP A 1 -14.77 8.34 4.24
N PHE A 2 -14.26 7.63 5.24
CA PHE A 2 -14.95 6.50 5.85
C PHE A 2 -14.58 6.33 7.33
N GLY A 3 -15.22 5.37 8.00
CA GLY A 3 -14.99 5.07 9.41
C GLY A 3 -15.72 6.00 10.39
N PRO A 4 -15.54 5.78 11.71
CA PRO A 4 -16.19 6.59 12.74
C PRO A 4 -15.88 8.07 12.57
N ASN A 5 -16.91 8.91 12.46
CA ASN A 5 -16.77 10.36 12.26
C ASN A 5 -16.01 10.76 10.98
N LEU A 6 -15.98 9.90 9.94
CA LEU A 6 -15.30 10.18 8.66
C LEU A 6 -13.81 10.53 8.82
N ASN A 7 -13.14 9.89 9.77
CA ASN A 7 -11.75 10.19 10.12
C ASN A 7 -10.72 9.62 9.13
N TYR A 8 -11.09 8.68 8.26
CA TYR A 8 -10.18 8.10 7.26
C TYR A 8 -10.48 8.61 5.85
N ARG A 9 -9.47 9.19 5.20
CA ARG A 9 -9.54 9.51 3.77
C ARG A 9 -9.15 8.27 2.97
N CYS A 10 -10.06 7.82 2.11
CA CYS A 10 -9.77 6.78 1.13
C CYS A 10 -9.18 7.36 -0.15
N ASN A 11 -8.33 6.59 -0.82
CA ASN A 11 -7.69 6.95 -2.08
C ASN A 11 -7.90 5.83 -3.11
N CYS A 12 -9.16 5.59 -3.47
CA CYS A 12 -9.53 4.64 -4.52
C CYS A 12 -8.94 5.07 -5.85
N ARG A 13 -8.65 4.09 -6.74
CA ARG A 13 -8.16 4.38 -8.09
C ARG A 13 -9.19 5.08 -8.96
N VAL A 14 -10.45 4.71 -8.77
CA VAL A 14 -11.61 5.26 -9.47
C VAL A 14 -12.71 5.49 -8.44
N GLY A 15 -13.40 6.63 -8.56
CA GLY A 15 -14.56 6.95 -7.72
C GLY A 15 -14.23 7.22 -6.25
N ALA A 16 -15.30 7.26 -5.45
CA ALA A 16 -15.22 7.41 -4.00
C ALA A 16 -15.39 6.05 -3.31
N CYS A 17 -14.80 5.91 -2.12
CA CYS A 17 -15.11 4.76 -1.26
C CYS A 17 -16.51 4.86 -0.64
N LEU A 18 -17.06 3.70 -0.31
CA LEU A 18 -18.23 3.56 0.55
C LEU A 18 -17.92 3.96 2.00
N HIS A 19 -18.95 4.05 2.84
CA HIS A 19 -18.81 4.43 4.25
C HIS A 19 -17.97 3.46 5.11
N ASP A 20 -17.81 2.23 4.65
CA ASP A 20 -16.94 1.20 5.25
C ASP A 20 -15.50 1.24 4.70
N GLY A 21 -15.21 2.12 3.75
CA GLY A 21 -13.90 2.28 3.12
C GLY A 21 -13.71 1.46 1.85
N ILE A 22 -14.64 0.58 1.50
CA ILE A 22 -14.53 -0.24 0.29
C ILE A 22 -14.50 0.66 -0.95
N CYS A 23 -13.59 0.36 -1.88
CA CYS A 23 -13.55 0.97 -3.21
C CYS A 23 -14.35 0.10 -4.19
N PRO A 24 -15.65 0.36 -4.42
CA PRO A 24 -16.50 -0.51 -5.23
C PRO A 24 -16.08 -0.49 -6.71
N GLU A 25 -15.54 0.64 -7.15
CA GLU A 25 -15.09 0.86 -8.52
C GLU A 25 -13.65 0.35 -8.72
N ALA A 26 -13.34 -0.07 -9.95
CA ALA A 26 -12.06 -0.68 -10.32
C ALA A 26 -11.70 -1.99 -9.55
N GLY A 27 -12.67 -2.63 -8.90
CA GLY A 27 -12.50 -3.91 -8.21
C GLY A 27 -11.68 -3.81 -6.92
N GLY A 28 -11.93 -2.79 -6.09
CA GLY A 28 -11.23 -2.64 -4.80
C GLY A 28 -9.83 -2.05 -4.91
N LYS A 29 -9.45 -1.48 -6.05
CA LYS A 29 -8.08 -1.02 -6.29
C LYS A 29 -7.82 0.37 -5.71
N CYS A 30 -6.68 0.48 -5.02
CA CYS A 30 -6.14 1.75 -4.57
C CYS A 30 -5.46 2.52 -5.70
N SER A 31 -5.42 3.84 -5.55
CA SER A 31 -4.54 4.69 -6.34
C SER A 31 -3.07 4.30 -6.12
N LEU A 32 -2.21 4.55 -7.09
CA LEU A 32 -0.77 4.31 -6.98
C LEU A 32 -0.21 5.01 -5.74
N GLY A 33 0.61 4.31 -4.96
CA GLY A 33 1.17 4.82 -3.72
C GLY A 33 0.27 4.70 -2.49
N TRP A 34 -0.89 4.05 -2.61
CA TRP A 34 -1.85 3.85 -1.51
C TRP A 34 -2.20 2.38 -1.33
N PHE A 35 -2.44 1.99 -0.08
CA PHE A 35 -2.77 0.62 0.30
C PHE A 35 -3.69 0.57 1.53
N GLY A 36 -4.05 -0.65 1.91
CA GLY A 36 -4.93 -0.96 3.04
C GLY A 36 -6.38 -1.23 2.62
N PRO A 37 -7.21 -1.75 3.53
CA PRO A 37 -8.59 -2.17 3.23
C PRO A 37 -9.47 -1.08 2.61
N GLY A 38 -9.21 0.19 2.93
CA GLY A 38 -9.90 1.34 2.36
C GLY A 38 -8.98 2.35 1.67
N CYS A 39 -7.81 1.89 1.21
CA CYS A 39 -6.80 2.74 0.55
C CYS A 39 -6.44 3.98 1.38
N GLN A 40 -6.37 3.81 2.70
CA GLN A 40 -6.18 4.87 3.67
C GLN A 40 -4.71 5.07 4.06
N PHE A 41 -3.85 4.10 3.78
CA PHE A 41 -2.43 4.16 4.09
C PHE A 41 -1.65 4.55 2.84
N ARG A 42 -0.67 5.45 2.99
CA ARG A 42 0.20 5.90 1.90
C ARG A 42 1.56 5.24 2.04
N ASP A 43 2.14 4.84 0.91
CA ASP A 43 3.50 4.34 0.87
C ASP A 43 4.46 5.43 1.34
N LEU A 44 5.20 5.15 2.41
CA LEU A 44 6.23 6.05 2.94
C LEU A 44 7.50 6.02 2.06
N LEU A 45 7.71 4.93 1.32
CA LEU A 45 8.94 4.61 0.61
C LEU A 45 9.02 5.11 -0.84
N LEU A 46 8.01 5.87 -1.31
CA LEU A 46 8.00 6.49 -2.64
C LEU A 46 9.23 7.40 -2.92
N ASP A 47 9.93 7.84 -1.86
CA ASP A 47 11.13 8.68 -1.95
C ASP A 47 12.44 7.93 -1.60
N VAL A 48 12.35 6.64 -1.23
CA VAL A 48 13.46 5.94 -0.55
C VAL A 48 14.16 4.94 -1.46
N ASP A 49 13.42 4.08 -2.17
CA ASP A 49 14.05 3.13 -3.11
C ASP A 49 13.02 2.45 -4.04
N ASN A 50 13.15 2.64 -5.37
CA ASN A 50 12.35 1.92 -6.37
C ASN A 50 12.70 0.41 -6.43
N ASN A 51 13.76 -0.03 -5.76
CA ASN A 51 14.14 -1.44 -5.65
C ASN A 51 13.38 -2.19 -4.55
N LEU A 52 12.48 -1.53 -3.81
CA LEU A 52 11.64 -2.17 -2.80
C LEU A 52 10.19 -2.39 -3.27
N THR A 53 9.78 -1.72 -4.35
CA THR A 53 8.44 -1.89 -4.93
C THR A 53 8.42 -1.56 -6.42
N ASP A 54 7.72 -2.39 -7.21
CA ASP A 54 7.36 -2.11 -8.60
C ASP A 54 5.91 -1.58 -8.73
N PHE A 55 5.28 -1.22 -7.61
CA PHE A 55 3.87 -0.83 -7.50
C PHE A 55 2.88 -1.88 -8.03
N SER A 56 3.29 -3.14 -8.10
CA SER A 56 2.47 -4.24 -8.58
C SER A 56 2.49 -5.42 -7.61
N ASP A 57 1.37 -5.63 -6.92
CA ASP A 57 1.21 -6.77 -6.00
C ASP A 57 1.19 -8.15 -6.69
N LYS A 58 1.25 -8.16 -8.02
CA LYS A 58 1.18 -9.37 -8.85
C LYS A 58 2.54 -9.87 -9.28
N THR A 59 3.58 -9.08 -9.05
CA THR A 59 4.94 -9.34 -9.48
C THR A 59 5.85 -9.27 -8.27
N CYS A 60 6.94 -10.02 -8.34
CA CYS A 60 8.04 -9.89 -7.39
C CYS A 60 9.18 -9.17 -8.10
N LEU A 61 9.95 -8.40 -7.35
CA LEU A 61 11.21 -7.85 -7.84
C LEU A 61 12.23 -9.00 -7.99
N GLU A 62 12.61 -9.29 -9.23
CA GLU A 62 13.59 -10.32 -9.56
C GLU A 62 15.01 -9.82 -9.23
N ASN A 63 15.43 -9.84 -7.97
CA ASN A 63 16.86 -9.93 -7.52
C ASN A 63 17.07 -9.47 -6.07
N THR A 64 16.63 -10.25 -5.08
CA THR A 64 17.09 -9.98 -3.71
C THR A 64 17.40 -11.27 -2.95
N ASN A 65 18.40 -12.03 -3.43
CA ASN A 65 19.05 -13.06 -2.58
C ASN A 65 19.85 -12.44 -1.42
N SER A 66 19.87 -11.11 -1.32
CA SER A 66 20.49 -10.36 -0.24
C SER A 66 19.43 -9.69 0.63
N PRO A 67 19.61 -9.66 1.96
CA PRO A 67 18.75 -8.89 2.85
C PRO A 67 18.69 -7.43 2.42
N GLN A 68 17.48 -6.89 2.30
CA GLN A 68 17.29 -5.46 2.04
C GLN A 68 17.22 -4.71 3.35
N MET A 69 18.07 -3.69 3.50
CA MET A 69 18.09 -2.80 4.65
C MET A 69 17.67 -1.40 4.19
N PHE A 70 16.67 -0.84 4.85
CA PHE A 70 16.29 0.55 4.66
C PHE A 70 16.35 1.28 6.00
N VAL A 71 16.80 2.52 5.96
CA VAL A 71 16.92 3.40 7.14
C VAL A 71 16.06 4.61 6.87
N LEU A 72 15.12 4.89 7.78
CA LEU A 72 14.32 6.10 7.71
C LEU A 72 15.19 7.30 8.12
N LEU A 73 15.22 8.34 7.28
CA LEU A 73 15.98 9.57 7.54
C LEU A 73 15.50 10.31 8.79
N TYR A 74 14.22 10.11 9.16
CA TYR A 74 13.59 10.75 10.30
C TYR A 74 12.82 9.72 11.13
N PRO A 75 12.72 9.91 12.46
CA PRO A 75 11.84 9.10 13.29
C PRO A 75 10.41 9.17 12.75
N PHE A 76 9.83 8.01 12.47
CA PHE A 76 8.46 7.89 12.01
C PHE A 76 7.72 6.89 12.89
N TYR A 77 6.51 7.25 13.33
CA TYR A 77 5.64 6.32 14.03
C TYR A 77 5.05 5.34 13.02
N LEU A 78 5.70 4.18 12.91
CA LEU A 78 5.27 3.13 12.01
C LEU A 78 3.94 2.55 12.50
N THR A 79 2.87 2.88 11.79
CA THR A 79 1.52 2.38 12.13
C THR A 79 1.23 1.06 11.43
N TRP A 80 1.66 0.93 10.17
CA TRP A 80 1.33 -0.21 9.31
C TRP A 80 2.50 -0.52 8.38
N ILE A 81 2.74 -1.82 8.18
CA ILE A 81 3.67 -2.34 7.16
C ILE A 81 2.86 -3.25 6.26
N ARG A 82 3.10 -3.16 4.96
CA ARG A 82 2.57 -4.08 3.98
C ARG A 82 3.70 -4.91 3.40
N ILE A 83 3.59 -6.22 3.48
CA ILE A 83 4.49 -7.17 2.82
C ILE A 83 3.63 -7.95 1.82
N VAL A 84 4.03 -7.95 0.56
CA VAL A 84 3.38 -8.74 -0.50
C VAL A 84 4.31 -9.87 -0.88
N THR A 85 3.80 -11.09 -0.78
CA THR A 85 4.51 -12.29 -1.20
C THR A 85 3.67 -13.01 -2.25
N LEU A 86 4.29 -13.41 -3.35
CA LEU A 86 3.67 -14.41 -4.21
C LEU A 86 3.83 -15.76 -3.52
N ASN A 87 2.73 -16.48 -3.30
CA ASN A 87 2.83 -17.87 -2.88
C ASN A 87 3.54 -18.64 -3.98
N ALA A 88 4.69 -19.23 -3.67
CA ALA A 88 5.19 -20.35 -4.44
C ALA A 88 4.17 -21.48 -4.23
N GLY A 89 3.33 -21.74 -5.22
CA GLY A 89 2.38 -22.85 -5.17
C GLY A 89 3.13 -24.19 -5.14
N ASP A 90 2.59 -25.11 -4.34
CA ASP A 90 2.91 -26.55 -4.30
C ASP A 90 2.82 -27.24 -5.67
#